data_AF-A0A1A8TA93-F1
#
_entry.id   AF-A0A1A8TA93-F1
#
_cell.length_a   1.000
_cell.length_b   1.000
_cell.length_c   1.000
_cell.angle_alpha   90.00
_cell.angle_beta   90.00
_cell.angle_gamma   90.00
#
_symmetry.space_group_name_H-M   'P 1'
#
loop_
_entity.id
_entity.type
_entity.pdbx_description
1 polymer ?
#
loop_
_entity_poly.entity_id
_entity_poly.type
_entity_poly.pdbx_seq_one_letter_code
_entity_poly.pdbx_strand_id
1 'polypeptide(L)'
;MSSKKNRSISVTDTILLVTNAGGRCSFNYEGKYCNKILSDGRVNLGERAHIVGVNGPRANESIKCDKNAYENLIWLCRDHHKIIDHTSNLNIYTVDALREMKARHEAKISTGRYPYYGSDQTTHDYSVLSCLFEFIDIHTLYSCAASYPRIHLDFFDVSDMCFHFREGNPGALPLKDPVLRRAFMNFESSHYNLAQLLRPNNTVSEDMFTHIYTWPRTIFGENRVYKYLLDVERLIDLIESRFPQILHQKVYDPFPEINM
;
A
#
# COMPACT_ATOMS: atom_id res chain seq x y z
N MET A 1 -21.11 -8.46 48.55
CA MET A 1 -20.39 -9.46 47.71
C MET A 1 -20.34 -8.94 46.29
N SER A 2 -19.19 -8.41 45.85
CA SER A 2 -19.03 -7.93 44.47
C SER A 2 -18.82 -9.13 43.56
N SER A 3 -19.80 -9.44 42.72
CA SER A 3 -19.71 -10.45 41.67
C SER A 3 -18.50 -10.13 40.77
N LYS A 4 -17.49 -11.03 40.77
CA LYS A 4 -16.40 -10.98 39.78
C LYS A 4 -17.03 -11.21 38.41
N LYS A 5 -17.37 -10.12 37.71
CA LYS A 5 -17.86 -10.18 36.33
C LYS A 5 -16.84 -10.94 35.48
N ASN A 6 -17.30 -12.04 34.89
CA ASN A 6 -16.47 -13.03 34.22
C ASN A 6 -15.77 -12.41 33.00
N ARG A 7 -14.45 -12.54 32.90
CA ARG A 7 -13.64 -12.06 31.73
C ARG A 7 -13.57 -13.09 30.60
N SER A 8 -14.32 -14.18 30.71
CA SER A 8 -14.30 -15.26 29.73
C SER A 8 -14.99 -14.83 28.45
N ILE A 9 -14.22 -14.68 27.37
CA ILE A 9 -14.72 -14.45 26.02
C ILE A 9 -15.02 -15.82 25.40
N SER A 10 -16.17 -15.95 24.73
CA SER A 10 -16.59 -17.22 24.17
C SER A 10 -15.65 -17.70 23.05
N VAL A 11 -15.63 -19.00 22.79
CA VAL A 11 -14.89 -19.57 21.65
C VAL A 11 -15.43 -19.03 20.35
N THR A 12 -16.76 -18.90 20.23
CA THR A 12 -17.44 -18.34 19.04
C THR A 12 -17.02 -16.91 18.75
N ASP A 13 -17.05 -16.02 19.76
CA ASP A 13 -16.59 -14.63 19.61
C ASP A 13 -15.11 -14.55 19.27
N THR A 14 -14.30 -15.46 19.83
CA THR A 14 -12.87 -15.54 19.51
C THR A 14 -12.65 -15.95 18.06
N ILE A 15 -13.40 -16.93 17.54
CA ILE A 15 -13.33 -17.35 16.13
C ILE A 15 -13.74 -16.18 15.23
N LEU A 16 -14.88 -15.56 15.49
CA LEU A 16 -15.35 -14.40 14.72
C LEU A 16 -14.31 -13.28 14.71
N LEU A 17 -13.74 -12.96 15.87
CA LEU A 17 -12.72 -11.91 16.00
C LEU A 17 -11.48 -12.21 15.16
N VAL A 18 -10.90 -13.40 15.31
CA VAL A 18 -9.67 -13.77 14.60
C VAL A 18 -9.92 -13.86 13.10
N THR A 19 -11.04 -14.44 12.68
CA THR A 19 -11.41 -14.59 11.27
C THR A 19 -11.64 -13.24 10.60
N ASN A 20 -12.42 -12.35 11.21
CA ASN A 20 -12.68 -11.02 10.63
C ASN A 20 -11.43 -10.12 10.68
N ALA A 21 -10.53 -10.34 11.64
CA ALA A 21 -9.21 -9.70 11.65
C ALA A 21 -8.20 -10.32 10.67
N GLY A 22 -8.56 -11.41 9.97
CA GLY A 22 -7.67 -12.14 9.06
C GLY A 22 -6.43 -12.69 9.75
N GLY A 23 -6.51 -12.99 11.05
CA GLY A 23 -5.39 -13.43 11.87
C GLY A 23 -4.33 -12.36 12.14
N ARG A 24 -4.55 -11.09 11.75
CA ARG A 24 -3.55 -10.01 11.82
C ARG A 24 -3.89 -8.96 12.86
N CYS A 25 -2.88 -8.32 13.44
CA CYS A 25 -3.08 -7.19 14.33
C CYS A 25 -3.94 -6.10 13.66
N SER A 26 -4.99 -5.66 14.34
CA SER A 26 -5.92 -4.64 13.84
C SER A 26 -5.47 -3.21 14.14
N PHE A 27 -4.22 -3.00 14.56
CA PHE A 27 -3.72 -1.65 14.83
C PHE A 27 -3.52 -0.87 13.54
N ASN A 28 -4.30 0.19 13.34
CA ASN A 28 -4.20 1.07 12.19
C ASN A 28 -4.61 2.52 12.53
N TYR A 29 -3.67 3.37 12.96
CA TYR A 29 -3.97 4.73 13.43
C TYR A 29 -3.00 5.74 12.84
N GLU A 30 -3.51 6.87 12.32
CA GLU A 30 -2.71 7.95 11.72
C GLU A 30 -1.62 7.46 10.74
N GLY A 31 -2.01 6.62 9.78
CA GLY A 31 -1.08 6.09 8.77
C GLY A 31 -0.12 4.99 9.26
N LYS A 32 -0.08 4.68 10.56
CA LYS A 32 0.68 3.57 11.13
C LYS A 32 -0.14 2.29 11.09
N TYR A 33 0.42 1.20 10.59
CA TYR A 33 -0.25 -0.09 10.47
C TYR A 33 0.58 -1.20 11.10
N CYS A 34 -0.04 -2.05 11.92
CA CYS A 34 0.60 -3.28 12.40
C CYS A 34 0.12 -4.46 11.55
N ASN A 35 0.99 -5.02 10.73
CA ASN A 35 0.64 -6.14 9.84
C ASN A 35 1.09 -7.51 10.37
N LYS A 36 1.50 -7.58 11.65
CA LYS A 36 1.94 -8.82 12.29
C LYS A 36 0.85 -9.89 12.15
N ILE A 37 1.21 -11.05 11.61
CA ILE A 37 0.37 -12.25 11.65
C ILE A 37 0.43 -12.79 13.08
N LEU A 38 -0.73 -12.84 13.72
CA LEU A 38 -0.90 -13.27 15.10
C LEU A 38 -1.52 -14.65 15.18
N SER A 39 -2.21 -15.10 14.13
CA SER A 39 -2.67 -16.47 14.02
C SER A 39 -2.59 -16.97 12.58
N ASP A 40 -1.96 -18.13 12.40
CA ASP A 40 -1.72 -18.80 11.11
C ASP A 40 -2.30 -20.23 11.08
N GLY A 41 -3.12 -20.58 12.08
CA GLY A 41 -3.68 -21.92 12.26
C GLY A 41 -2.79 -22.89 13.03
N ARG A 42 -1.54 -22.54 13.35
CA ARG A 42 -0.63 -23.35 14.19
C ARG A 42 -0.37 -22.72 15.54
N VAL A 43 -0.20 -21.40 15.56
CA VAL A 43 0.07 -20.62 16.77
C VAL A 43 -0.91 -19.46 16.86
N ASN A 44 -1.28 -19.08 18.09
CA ASN A 44 -2.02 -17.86 18.36
C ASN A 44 -1.24 -16.98 19.34
N LEU A 45 -0.78 -15.83 18.84
CA LEU A 45 0.02 -14.82 19.55
C LEU A 45 -0.75 -13.52 19.79
N GLY A 46 -2.01 -13.44 19.35
CA GLY A 46 -2.82 -12.23 19.48
C GLY A 46 -3.64 -12.19 20.75
N GLU A 47 -4.07 -11.00 21.10
CA GLU A 47 -4.81 -10.71 22.31
C GLU A 47 -6.18 -10.13 21.95
N ARG A 48 -7.21 -10.58 22.68
CA ARG A 48 -8.58 -10.08 22.59
C ARG A 48 -8.67 -8.83 23.46
N ALA A 49 -8.41 -7.67 22.86
CA ALA A 49 -8.46 -6.40 23.57
C ALA A 49 -9.90 -5.88 23.61
N HIS A 50 -10.33 -5.41 24.78
CA HIS A 50 -11.63 -4.78 24.94
C HIS A 50 -11.58 -3.32 24.48
N ILE A 51 -12.51 -2.92 23.61
CA ILE A 51 -12.72 -1.51 23.26
C ILE A 51 -13.25 -0.76 24.50
N VAL A 52 -14.36 -1.26 25.07
CA VAL A 52 -14.88 -0.85 26.38
C VAL A 52 -14.53 -1.91 27.41
N GLY A 53 -13.58 -1.62 28.30
CA GLY A 53 -13.06 -2.57 29.28
C GLY A 53 -14.11 -3.04 30.31
N VAL A 54 -13.95 -4.25 30.85
CA VAL A 54 -14.70 -4.71 32.03
C VAL A 54 -14.29 -3.92 33.27
N ASN A 55 -12.97 -3.77 33.44
CA ASN A 55 -12.28 -2.87 34.35
C ASN A 55 -11.20 -2.14 33.55
N GLY A 56 -10.85 -0.91 33.91
CA GLY A 56 -9.79 -0.17 33.23
C GLY A 56 -10.24 1.18 32.69
N PRO A 57 -9.42 1.83 31.85
CA PRO A 57 -9.53 3.27 31.64
C PRO A 57 -10.79 3.71 30.88
N ARG A 58 -11.34 2.81 30.06
CA ARG A 58 -12.59 3.01 29.30
C ARG A 58 -13.79 2.27 29.90
N ALA A 59 -13.71 1.77 31.14
CA ALA A 59 -14.73 0.85 31.68
C ALA A 59 -16.10 1.48 31.97
N ASN A 60 -16.14 2.81 32.12
CA ASN A 60 -17.34 3.59 32.41
C ASN A 60 -18.09 4.03 31.13
N GLU A 61 -17.54 3.75 29.96
CA GLU A 61 -18.17 4.09 28.68
C GLU A 61 -19.42 3.25 28.43
N SER A 62 -20.42 3.88 27.81
CA SER A 62 -21.68 3.20 27.50
C SER A 62 -21.53 2.22 26.33
N ILE A 63 -22.14 1.04 26.46
CA ILE A 63 -22.13 0.02 25.42
C ILE A 63 -23.47 -0.71 25.36
N LYS A 64 -23.90 -1.04 24.13
CA LYS A 64 -25.19 -1.70 23.85
C LYS A 64 -25.11 -3.22 23.78
N CYS A 65 -23.92 -3.79 23.60
CA CYS A 65 -23.67 -5.22 23.56
C CYS A 65 -23.01 -5.72 24.85
N ASP A 66 -22.88 -7.04 24.98
CA ASP A 66 -22.09 -7.65 26.06
C ASP A 66 -20.62 -7.19 25.94
N LYS A 67 -19.99 -6.87 27.08
CA LYS A 67 -18.58 -6.46 27.11
C LYS A 67 -17.66 -7.53 26.55
N ASN A 68 -18.03 -8.81 26.60
CA ASN A 68 -17.22 -9.90 26.06
C ASN A 68 -17.62 -10.33 24.64
N ALA A 69 -18.61 -9.67 24.02
CA ALA A 69 -19.04 -9.99 22.66
C ALA A 69 -18.05 -9.47 21.61
N TYR A 70 -18.01 -10.13 20.45
CA TYR A 70 -17.19 -9.78 19.29
C TYR A 70 -17.21 -8.27 18.94
N GLU A 71 -18.36 -7.61 19.03
CA GLU A 71 -18.52 -6.19 18.67
C GLU A 71 -17.71 -5.26 19.57
N ASN A 72 -17.40 -5.68 20.80
CA ASN A 72 -16.60 -4.93 21.75
C ASN A 72 -15.12 -5.32 21.76
N LEU A 73 -14.68 -6.21 20.86
CA LEU A 73 -13.33 -6.74 20.84
C LEU A 73 -12.56 -6.29 19.61
N ILE A 74 -11.27 -6.03 19.78
CA ILE A 74 -10.31 -5.77 18.70
C ILE A 74 -9.12 -6.72 18.84
N TRP A 75 -8.64 -7.27 17.72
CA TRP A 75 -7.56 -8.26 17.71
C TRP A 75 -6.21 -7.57 17.62
N LEU A 76 -5.34 -7.68 18.63
CA LEU A 76 -4.08 -6.94 18.67
C LEU A 76 -2.89 -7.80 19.05
N CYS A 77 -1.69 -7.40 18.63
CA CYS A 77 -0.47 -7.96 19.18
C CYS A 77 -0.25 -7.39 20.59
N ARG A 78 0.53 -8.10 21.42
CA ARG A 78 0.83 -7.68 22.79
C ARG A 78 1.31 -6.23 22.90
N ASP A 79 2.19 -5.80 22.00
CA ASP A 79 2.74 -4.43 22.01
C ASP A 79 1.62 -3.38 21.83
N HIS A 80 0.79 -3.55 20.80
CA HIS A 80 -0.28 -2.59 20.51
C HIS A 80 -1.40 -2.64 21.53
N HIS A 81 -1.72 -3.82 22.07
CA HIS A 81 -2.66 -3.92 23.19
C HIS A 81 -2.18 -3.09 24.39
N LYS A 82 -0.90 -3.20 24.77
CA LYS A 82 -0.32 -2.35 25.82
C LYS A 82 -0.35 -0.87 25.48
N ILE A 83 -0.07 -0.50 24.22
CA ILE A 83 -0.06 0.91 23.77
C ILE A 83 -1.45 1.54 23.92
N ILE A 84 -2.50 0.85 23.47
CA ILE A 84 -3.87 1.41 23.50
C ILE A 84 -4.45 1.50 24.91
N ASP A 85 -3.96 0.69 25.84
CA ASP A 85 -4.40 0.67 27.23
C ASP A 85 -3.53 1.54 28.15
N HIS A 86 -2.41 2.05 27.64
CA HIS A 86 -1.53 2.93 28.42
C HIS A 86 -2.24 4.24 28.78
N THR A 87 -2.15 4.64 30.04
CA THR A 87 -2.91 5.78 30.58
C THR A 87 -2.60 7.11 29.88
N SER A 88 -1.38 7.29 29.38
CA SER A 88 -0.98 8.48 28.61
C SER A 88 -1.65 8.60 27.24
N ASN A 89 -2.23 7.51 26.71
CA ASN A 89 -2.72 7.46 25.33
C ASN A 89 -4.26 7.38 25.25
N LEU A 90 -4.97 7.49 26.37
CA LEU A 90 -6.42 7.27 26.41
C LEU A 90 -7.23 8.33 25.67
N ASN A 91 -6.69 9.55 25.59
CA ASN A 91 -7.23 10.63 24.78
C ASN A 91 -7.00 10.40 23.27
N ILE A 92 -6.04 9.55 22.89
CA ILE A 92 -5.74 9.19 21.50
C ILE A 92 -6.58 7.96 21.10
N TYR A 93 -6.52 6.90 21.90
CA TYR A 93 -7.23 5.64 21.67
C TYR A 93 -8.56 5.61 22.42
N THR A 94 -9.44 6.54 22.03
CA THR A 94 -10.81 6.62 22.50
C THR A 94 -11.63 5.41 22.01
N VAL A 95 -12.83 5.20 22.59
CA VAL A 95 -13.75 4.14 22.14
C VAL A 95 -14.05 4.27 20.65
N ASP A 96 -14.29 5.50 20.17
CA ASP A 96 -14.61 5.75 18.78
C ASP A 96 -13.42 5.48 17.86
N ALA A 97 -12.21 5.92 18.25
CA ALA A 97 -10.99 5.61 17.49
C ALA A 97 -10.77 4.11 17.36
N LEU A 98 -10.96 3.33 18.42
CA LEU A 98 -10.81 1.88 18.41
C LEU A 98 -11.89 1.17 17.58
N ARG A 99 -13.14 1.66 17.61
CA ARG A 99 -14.22 1.15 16.75
C ARG A 99 -13.91 1.41 15.28
N GLU A 100 -13.44 2.61 14.96
CA GLU A 100 -13.05 2.97 13.61
C GLU A 100 -11.87 2.13 13.12
N MET A 101 -10.86 1.92 13.97
CA MET A 101 -9.74 1.02 13.69
C MET A 101 -10.20 -0.40 13.37
N LYS A 102 -11.09 -0.98 14.19
CA LYS A 102 -11.67 -2.31 13.97
C LYS A 102 -12.42 -2.36 12.63
N ALA A 103 -13.35 -1.43 12.41
CA ALA A 103 -14.17 -1.39 11.20
C ALA A 103 -13.33 -1.24 9.93
N ARG A 104 -12.34 -0.33 9.95
CA ARG A 104 -11.43 -0.10 8.83
C ARG A 104 -10.57 -1.34 8.53
N HIS A 105 -10.09 -2.04 9.57
CA HIS A 105 -9.32 -3.27 9.40
C HIS A 105 -10.16 -4.39 8.79
N GLU A 106 -11.33 -4.66 9.37
CA GLU A 106 -12.22 -5.73 8.92
C GLU A 106 -12.74 -5.50 7.49
N ALA A 107 -13.01 -4.24 7.12
CA ALA A 107 -13.35 -3.87 5.74
C ALA A 107 -12.20 -4.15 4.75
N LYS A 108 -10.94 -3.95 5.17
CA LYS A 108 -9.77 -4.30 4.34
C LYS A 108 -9.62 -5.81 4.18
N ILE A 109 -9.88 -6.57 5.24
CA ILE A 109 -9.86 -8.04 5.18
C ILE A 109 -10.95 -8.56 4.25
N SER A 110 -12.19 -8.07 4.40
CA SER A 110 -13.33 -8.53 3.59
C SER A 110 -13.23 -8.15 2.11
N THR A 111 -12.65 -7.00 1.78
CA THR A 111 -12.41 -6.56 0.39
C THR A 111 -11.18 -7.19 -0.24
N GLY A 112 -10.37 -7.95 0.52
CA GLY A 112 -9.08 -8.49 0.05
C GLY A 112 -8.02 -7.42 -0.24
N ARG A 113 -8.29 -6.15 0.10
CA ARG A 113 -7.39 -5.00 -0.02
C ARG A 113 -6.52 -4.83 1.22
N TYR A 114 -6.01 -5.95 1.75
CA TYR A 114 -5.00 -5.88 2.79
C TYR A 114 -3.65 -5.74 2.11
N PRO A 115 -2.85 -4.71 2.42
CA PRO A 115 -1.53 -4.60 1.85
C PRO A 115 -0.75 -5.80 2.37
N TYR A 116 -0.33 -6.64 1.43
CA TYR A 116 0.28 -7.93 1.69
C TYR A 116 1.65 -7.62 2.30
N TYR A 117 1.71 -7.42 3.61
CA TYR A 117 2.95 -7.16 4.34
C TYR A 117 3.16 -8.27 5.36
N GLY A 118 4.40 -8.74 5.46
CA GLY A 118 4.84 -9.69 6.49
C GLY A 118 5.38 -11.02 5.98
N SER A 119 5.44 -11.26 4.66
CA SER A 119 6.31 -12.30 4.10
C SER A 119 7.58 -11.66 3.54
N ASP A 120 8.70 -12.41 3.56
CA ASP A 120 9.97 -12.00 2.93
C ASP A 120 9.81 -11.66 1.45
N GLN A 121 8.81 -12.27 0.81
CA GLN A 121 8.43 -11.96 -0.56
C GLN A 121 7.90 -10.54 -0.70
N THR A 122 6.97 -10.15 0.16
CA THR A 122 6.34 -8.84 0.04
C THR A 122 7.17 -7.69 0.58
N THR A 123 7.97 -7.92 1.61
CA THR A 123 8.95 -6.94 2.07
C THR A 123 9.94 -6.64 0.96
N HIS A 124 10.41 -7.68 0.25
CA HIS A 124 11.27 -7.53 -0.92
C HIS A 124 10.59 -6.70 -2.02
N ASP A 125 9.40 -7.10 -2.46
CA ASP A 125 8.73 -6.42 -3.59
C ASP A 125 8.39 -4.97 -3.28
N TYR A 126 7.97 -4.69 -2.03
CA TYR A 126 7.79 -3.32 -1.56
C TYR A 126 9.10 -2.54 -1.57
N SER A 127 10.20 -3.09 -1.03
CA SER A 127 11.49 -2.37 -1.01
C SER A 127 11.99 -2.05 -2.40
N VAL A 128 11.80 -2.97 -3.36
CA VAL A 128 12.20 -2.80 -4.75
C VAL A 128 11.37 -1.70 -5.40
N LEU A 129 10.04 -1.78 -5.30
CA LEU A 129 9.16 -0.80 -5.95
C LEU A 129 9.21 0.56 -5.29
N SER A 130 9.27 0.63 -3.96
CA SER A 130 9.38 1.90 -3.23
C SER A 130 10.66 2.63 -3.61
N CYS A 131 11.80 1.93 -3.70
CA CYS A 131 13.05 2.52 -4.15
C CYS A 131 12.99 2.96 -5.62
N LEU A 132 12.42 2.15 -6.51
CA LEU A 132 12.32 2.50 -7.93
C LEU A 132 11.42 3.72 -8.15
N PHE A 133 10.25 3.77 -7.52
CA PHE A 133 9.31 4.90 -7.60
C PHE A 133 9.69 6.07 -6.68
N GLU A 134 10.83 5.99 -5.98
CA GLU A 134 11.44 7.17 -5.38
C GLU A 134 12.08 8.03 -6.48
N PHE A 135 12.60 7.41 -7.55
CA PHE A 135 13.24 8.11 -8.68
C PHE A 135 12.35 8.23 -9.92
N ILE A 136 11.26 7.47 -9.98
CA ILE A 136 10.28 7.51 -11.06
C ILE A 136 8.96 8.00 -10.48
N ASP A 137 8.46 9.14 -10.96
CA ASP A 137 7.14 9.61 -10.55
C ASP A 137 6.05 8.69 -11.13
N ILE A 138 5.47 7.86 -10.26
CA ILE A 138 4.41 6.92 -10.64
C ILE A 138 3.18 7.63 -11.23
N HIS A 139 2.93 8.88 -10.86
CA HIS A 139 1.76 9.65 -11.32
C HIS A 139 1.92 10.16 -12.74
N THR A 140 3.15 10.33 -13.22
CA THR A 140 3.41 10.85 -14.57
C THR A 140 3.41 9.76 -15.64
N LEU A 141 3.61 8.48 -15.26
CA LEU A 141 3.71 7.34 -16.18
C LEU A 141 2.57 7.27 -17.19
N TYR A 142 1.35 7.58 -16.78
CA TYR A 142 0.22 7.58 -17.70
C TYR A 142 0.22 8.85 -18.57
N SER A 143 0.27 10.02 -17.93
CA SER A 143 0.09 11.31 -18.60
C SER A 143 1.20 11.65 -19.58
N CYS A 144 2.43 11.18 -19.33
CA CYS A 144 3.59 11.47 -20.18
C CYS A 144 3.44 10.88 -21.60
N ALA A 145 2.66 9.80 -21.77
CA ALA A 145 2.38 9.21 -23.08
C ALA A 145 0.96 9.44 -23.60
N ALA A 146 -0.01 9.75 -22.72
CA ALA A 146 -1.42 9.91 -23.09
C ALA A 146 -1.68 11.04 -24.11
N SER A 147 -0.76 12.01 -24.20
CA SER A 147 -0.87 13.16 -25.11
C SER A 147 -0.35 12.90 -26.54
N TYR A 148 -0.02 11.65 -26.89
CA TYR A 148 0.49 11.29 -28.22
C TYR A 148 -0.33 11.93 -29.37
N PRO A 149 0.33 12.59 -30.35
CA PRO A 149 1.75 12.48 -30.65
C PRO A 149 2.66 13.49 -29.92
N ARG A 150 2.18 14.16 -28.88
CA ARG A 150 2.96 15.05 -28.02
C ARG A 150 3.41 14.30 -26.77
N ILE A 151 4.71 14.17 -26.55
CA ILE A 151 5.29 13.37 -25.46
C ILE A 151 6.32 14.24 -24.74
N HIS A 152 6.27 14.25 -23.41
CA HIS A 152 7.23 14.97 -22.58
C HIS A 152 8.56 14.21 -22.47
N LEU A 153 9.70 14.91 -22.35
CA LEU A 153 11.03 14.30 -22.29
C LEU A 153 11.17 13.28 -21.16
N ASP A 154 10.60 13.55 -19.98
CA ASP A 154 10.63 12.63 -18.81
C ASP A 154 10.11 11.21 -19.12
N PHE A 155 9.30 11.05 -20.18
CA PHE A 155 8.90 9.72 -20.64
C PHE A 155 10.13 8.84 -20.92
N PHE A 156 11.20 9.39 -21.48
CA PHE A 156 12.37 8.61 -21.90
C PHE A 156 13.24 8.14 -20.73
N ASP A 157 13.20 8.83 -19.59
CA ASP A 157 14.06 8.53 -18.44
C ASP A 157 13.64 7.26 -17.70
N VAL A 158 12.37 6.84 -17.81
CA VAL A 158 11.82 5.69 -17.06
C VAL A 158 12.61 4.39 -17.31
N SER A 159 12.97 4.09 -18.57
CA SER A 159 13.76 2.89 -18.91
C SER A 159 15.18 2.98 -18.35
N ASP A 160 15.79 4.16 -18.40
CA ASP A 160 17.14 4.39 -17.90
C ASP A 160 17.19 4.27 -16.38
N MET A 161 16.18 4.78 -15.66
CA MET A 161 16.04 4.60 -14.21
C MET A 161 15.89 3.12 -13.84
N CYS A 162 15.04 2.37 -14.56
CA CYS A 162 14.91 0.92 -14.36
C CYS A 162 16.24 0.18 -14.62
N PHE A 163 16.98 0.58 -15.66
CA PHE A 163 18.30 0.03 -15.98
C PHE A 163 19.32 0.30 -14.87
N HIS A 164 19.46 1.55 -14.45
CA HIS A 164 20.37 1.94 -13.37
C HIS A 164 20.03 1.27 -12.04
N PHE A 165 18.74 1.14 -11.71
CA PHE A 165 18.31 0.40 -10.52
C PHE A 165 18.76 -1.06 -10.58
N ARG A 166 18.61 -1.72 -11.73
CA ARG A 166 19.00 -3.13 -11.93
C ARG A 166 20.50 -3.35 -11.81
N GLU A 167 21.29 -2.45 -12.39
CA GLU A 167 22.76 -2.49 -12.29
C GLU A 167 23.25 -2.20 -10.86
N GLY A 168 22.62 -1.23 -10.18
CA GLY A 168 22.95 -0.88 -8.80
C GLY A 168 22.49 -1.89 -7.75
N ASN A 169 21.49 -2.72 -8.08
CA ASN A 169 20.88 -3.68 -7.16
C ASN A 169 20.78 -5.10 -7.79
N PRO A 170 21.91 -5.78 -8.02
CA PRO A 170 21.90 -7.12 -8.62
C PRO A 170 21.02 -8.10 -7.84
N GLY A 171 20.07 -8.75 -8.52
CA GLY A 171 19.15 -9.73 -7.93
C GLY A 171 17.92 -9.14 -7.23
N ALA A 172 17.78 -7.81 -7.17
CA ALA A 172 16.57 -7.16 -6.67
C ALA A 172 15.34 -7.34 -7.60
N LEU A 173 15.61 -7.47 -8.91
CA LEU A 173 14.62 -7.88 -9.89
C LEU A 173 14.97 -9.30 -10.40
N PRO A 174 13.97 -10.17 -10.63
CA PRO A 174 12.53 -9.85 -10.71
C PRO A 174 11.79 -9.83 -9.37
N LEU A 175 10.62 -9.18 -9.34
CA LEU A 175 9.69 -9.23 -8.22
C LEU A 175 9.26 -10.69 -7.92
N LYS A 176 8.97 -10.97 -6.64
CA LYS A 176 8.63 -12.29 -6.14
C LYS A 176 7.15 -12.61 -6.31
N ASP A 177 6.24 -11.64 -6.14
CA ASP A 177 4.83 -11.77 -6.53
C ASP A 177 4.73 -12.00 -8.04
N PRO A 178 4.22 -13.16 -8.48
CA PRO A 178 4.22 -13.51 -9.90
C PRO A 178 3.27 -12.66 -10.74
N VAL A 179 2.19 -12.14 -10.14
CA VAL A 179 1.22 -11.26 -10.82
C VAL A 179 1.83 -9.88 -10.99
N LEU A 180 2.40 -9.34 -9.91
CA LEU A 180 3.06 -8.04 -9.92
C LEU A 180 4.31 -8.04 -10.80
N ARG A 181 5.13 -9.11 -10.72
CA ARG A 181 6.26 -9.35 -11.62
C ARG A 181 5.84 -9.27 -13.09
N ARG A 182 4.76 -9.96 -13.46
CA ARG A 182 4.28 -9.96 -14.84
C ARG A 182 3.83 -8.57 -15.27
N ALA A 183 3.11 -7.85 -14.41
CA ALA A 183 2.68 -6.49 -14.69
C ALA A 183 3.88 -5.55 -14.89
N PHE A 184 4.87 -5.61 -14.00
CA PHE A 184 6.09 -4.81 -14.09
C PHE A 184 6.89 -5.12 -15.36
N MET A 185 7.08 -6.41 -15.70
CA MET A 185 7.76 -6.81 -16.94
C MET A 185 7.02 -6.34 -18.20
N ASN A 186 5.69 -6.37 -18.20
CA ASN A 186 4.90 -5.88 -19.33
C ASN A 186 5.06 -4.37 -19.49
N PHE A 187 5.01 -3.62 -18.39
CA PHE A 187 5.27 -2.19 -18.34
C PHE A 187 6.68 -1.83 -18.85
N GLU A 188 7.74 -2.47 -18.33
CA GLU A 188 9.11 -2.24 -18.80
C GLU A 188 9.21 -2.52 -20.31
N SER A 189 8.61 -3.61 -20.78
CA SER A 189 8.66 -4.01 -22.18
C SER A 189 7.90 -3.04 -23.09
N SER A 190 6.68 -2.62 -22.72
CA SER A 190 5.91 -1.67 -23.53
C SER A 190 6.51 -0.28 -23.52
N HIS A 191 7.04 0.16 -22.38
CA HIS A 191 7.82 1.39 -22.27
C HIS A 191 9.03 1.37 -23.20
N TYR A 192 9.90 0.37 -23.08
CA TYR A 192 11.09 0.24 -23.93
C TYR A 192 10.73 0.24 -25.42
N ASN A 193 9.74 -0.56 -25.82
CA ASN A 193 9.31 -0.62 -27.22
C ASN A 193 8.77 0.73 -27.73
N LEU A 194 8.04 1.46 -26.90
CA LEU A 194 7.52 2.78 -27.25
C LEU A 194 8.66 3.81 -27.29
N ALA A 195 9.58 3.81 -26.34
CA ALA A 195 10.76 4.68 -26.32
C ALA A 195 11.67 4.45 -27.53
N GLN A 196 11.88 3.20 -27.96
CA GLN A 196 12.61 2.89 -29.20
C GLN A 196 11.92 3.44 -30.45
N LEU A 197 10.59 3.32 -30.53
CA LEU A 197 9.80 3.87 -31.63
C LEU A 197 9.85 5.41 -31.66
N LEU A 198 9.80 6.01 -30.48
CA LEU A 198 9.80 7.46 -30.28
C LEU A 198 11.20 8.04 -30.09
N ARG A 199 12.28 7.35 -30.49
CA ARG A 199 13.61 7.96 -30.44
C ARG A 199 13.60 9.23 -31.30
N PRO A 200 13.97 10.40 -30.74
CA PRO A 200 14.02 11.64 -31.49
C PRO A 200 14.86 11.47 -32.75
N ASN A 201 14.33 11.97 -33.87
CA ASN A 201 14.98 11.95 -35.17
C ASN A 201 14.68 13.27 -35.90
N ASN A 202 15.20 13.42 -37.11
CA ASN A 202 15.06 14.65 -37.91
C ASN A 202 13.61 14.99 -38.34
N THR A 203 12.63 14.12 -38.08
CA THR A 203 11.21 14.35 -38.40
C THR A 203 10.38 14.84 -37.20
N VAL A 204 10.99 14.98 -36.03
CA VAL A 204 10.31 15.35 -34.78
C VAL A 204 10.42 16.85 -34.55
N SER A 205 9.32 17.50 -34.17
CA SER A 205 9.33 18.88 -33.69
C SER A 205 9.57 18.90 -32.19
N GLU A 206 10.51 19.72 -31.73
CA GLU A 206 10.83 19.89 -30.31
C GLU A 206 10.43 21.29 -29.84
N ASP A 207 9.70 21.36 -28.73
CA ASP A 207 9.49 22.58 -27.96
C ASP A 207 10.46 22.58 -26.77
N MET A 208 11.54 23.34 -26.90
CA MET A 208 12.59 23.42 -25.87
C MET A 208 12.13 24.09 -24.57
N PHE A 209 11.03 24.86 -24.58
CA PHE A 209 10.53 25.51 -23.37
C PHE A 209 9.67 24.56 -22.54
N THR A 210 8.91 23.68 -23.18
CA THR A 210 8.05 22.71 -22.49
C THR A 210 8.63 21.30 -22.45
N HIS A 211 9.80 21.08 -23.04
CA HIS A 211 10.43 19.76 -23.21
C HIS A 211 9.49 18.74 -23.86
N ILE A 212 8.61 19.21 -24.75
CA ILE A 212 7.66 18.38 -25.49
C ILE A 212 8.19 18.12 -26.89
N TYR A 213 8.19 16.84 -27.26
CA TYR A 213 8.43 16.41 -28.63
C TYR A 213 7.11 16.04 -29.31
N THR A 214 6.99 16.35 -30.60
CA THR A 214 5.80 16.09 -31.42
C THR A 214 6.16 15.26 -32.64
N TRP A 215 5.57 14.07 -32.76
CA TRP A 215 5.75 13.15 -33.90
C TRP A 215 4.62 13.28 -34.94
N PRO A 216 4.86 12.83 -36.19
CA PRO A 216 3.78 12.48 -37.08
C PRO A 216 2.89 11.40 -36.47
N ARG A 217 1.57 11.62 -36.47
CA ARG A 217 0.62 10.64 -35.96
C ARG A 217 0.57 9.42 -36.89
N THR A 218 0.73 8.23 -36.31
CA THR A 218 0.66 6.95 -37.04
C THR A 218 -0.19 5.95 -36.28
N ILE A 219 -0.94 5.10 -36.99
CA ILE A 219 -1.73 4.00 -36.39
C ILE A 219 -0.81 3.07 -35.57
N PHE A 220 0.40 2.82 -36.06
CA PHE A 220 1.37 2.00 -35.36
C PHE A 220 1.81 2.63 -34.02
N GLY A 221 2.08 3.95 -34.01
CA GLY A 221 2.36 4.70 -32.79
C GLY A 221 1.20 4.69 -31.81
N GLU A 222 -0.03 4.95 -32.29
CA GLU A 222 -1.25 4.90 -31.47
C GLU A 222 -1.43 3.53 -30.78
N ASN A 223 -1.23 2.43 -31.52
CA ASN A 223 -1.33 1.08 -30.97
C ASN A 223 -0.26 0.80 -29.89
N ARG A 224 0.96 1.33 -30.05
CA ARG A 224 2.04 1.17 -29.06
C ARG A 224 1.76 1.99 -27.80
N VAL A 225 1.28 3.22 -27.95
CA VAL A 225 0.84 4.07 -26.82
C VAL A 225 -0.30 3.40 -26.07
N TYR A 226 -1.33 2.91 -26.77
CA TYR A 226 -2.44 2.20 -26.13
C TYR A 226 -1.97 0.99 -25.31
N LYS A 227 -1.04 0.19 -25.85
CA LYS A 227 -0.46 -0.95 -25.11
C LYS A 227 0.29 -0.49 -23.85
N TYR A 228 1.08 0.57 -23.95
CA TYR A 228 1.80 1.14 -22.82
C TYR A 228 0.84 1.63 -21.73
N LEU A 229 -0.18 2.42 -22.09
CA LEU A 229 -1.16 2.95 -21.14
C LEU A 229 -1.91 1.83 -20.40
N LEU A 230 -2.32 0.77 -21.11
CA LEU A 230 -2.94 -0.40 -20.47
C LEU A 230 -2.01 -1.11 -19.48
N ASP A 231 -0.72 -1.22 -19.78
CA ASP A 231 0.24 -1.83 -18.86
C ASP A 231 0.51 -0.95 -17.64
N VAL A 232 0.54 0.36 -17.82
CA VAL A 232 0.68 1.35 -16.73
C VAL A 232 -0.51 1.28 -15.79
N GLU A 233 -1.75 1.34 -16.31
CA GLU A 233 -2.97 1.20 -15.51
C GLU A 233 -2.94 -0.11 -14.70
N ARG A 234 -2.62 -1.22 -15.37
CA ARG A 234 -2.52 -2.54 -14.73
C ARG A 234 -1.49 -2.57 -13.60
N LEU A 235 -0.33 -1.92 -13.80
CA LEU A 235 0.74 -1.87 -12.80
C LEU A 235 0.32 -1.00 -11.61
N ILE A 236 -0.22 0.19 -11.87
CA ILE A 236 -0.66 1.15 -10.84
C ILE A 236 -1.77 0.53 -9.99
N ASP A 237 -2.79 -0.11 -10.60
CA ASP A 237 -3.87 -0.79 -9.87
C ASP A 237 -3.34 -1.85 -8.89
N LEU A 238 -2.34 -2.62 -9.32
CA LEU A 238 -1.73 -3.64 -8.49
C LEU A 238 -0.88 -3.02 -7.37
N ILE A 239 -0.14 -1.95 -7.65
CA ILE A 239 0.63 -1.22 -6.64
C ILE A 239 -0.32 -0.57 -5.62
N GLU A 240 -1.40 0.08 -6.06
CA GLU A 240 -2.40 0.66 -5.17
C GLU A 240 -3.04 -0.41 -4.27
N SER A 241 -3.38 -1.57 -4.84
CA SER A 241 -3.96 -2.67 -4.07
C SER A 241 -2.98 -3.31 -3.07
N ARG A 242 -1.68 -3.32 -3.34
CA ARG A 242 -0.68 -4.07 -2.54
C ARG A 242 0.16 -3.17 -1.64
N PHE A 243 0.58 -2.03 -2.16
CA PHE A 243 1.55 -1.08 -1.61
C PHE A 243 1.07 0.38 -1.80
N PRO A 244 -0.13 0.75 -1.29
CA PRO A 244 -0.70 2.08 -1.52
C PRO A 244 0.18 3.25 -1.04
N GLN A 245 1.12 2.98 -0.13
CA GLN A 245 2.10 3.94 0.36
C GLN A 245 2.97 4.52 -0.77
N ILE A 246 3.24 3.74 -1.82
CA ILE A 246 4.06 4.16 -2.95
C ILE A 246 3.38 5.30 -3.71
N LEU A 247 2.05 5.35 -3.77
CA LEU A 247 1.34 6.46 -4.44
C LEU A 247 1.40 7.77 -3.65
N HIS A 248 1.75 7.72 -2.37
CA HIS A 248 1.83 8.89 -1.49
C HIS A 248 3.27 9.23 -1.08
N GLN A 249 4.25 8.45 -1.53
CA GLN A 249 5.65 8.72 -1.23
C GLN A 249 6.12 9.93 -2.04
N LYS A 250 7.06 10.70 -1.48
CA LYS A 250 7.68 11.80 -2.21
C LYS A 250 8.64 11.24 -3.26
N VAL A 251 8.63 11.83 -4.44
CA VAL A 251 9.66 11.60 -5.46
C VAL A 251 10.93 12.34 -5.02
N TYR A 252 12.07 11.71 -5.24
CA TYR A 252 13.39 12.28 -4.99
C TYR A 252 13.58 13.53 -5.84
N ASP A 253 13.91 14.62 -5.17
CA ASP A 253 14.29 15.88 -5.79
C ASP A 253 15.78 16.14 -5.49
N PRO A 254 16.66 16.08 -6.50
CA PRO A 254 18.08 16.38 -6.31
C PRO A 254 18.35 17.86 -5.95
N PHE A 255 17.39 18.75 -6.22
CA PHE A 255 17.51 20.19 -6.01
C PHE A 255 16.27 20.74 -5.28
N PRO A 256 16.02 20.32 -4.03
CA PRO A 256 14.85 20.75 -3.30
C PRO A 256 14.85 22.27 -3.16
N GLU A 257 13.74 22.92 -3.50
CA GLU A 257 13.57 24.35 -3.24
C GLU A 257 13.81 24.61 -1.75
N ILE A 258 14.94 25.26 -1.45
CA ILE A 258 15.24 25.73 -0.12
C ILE A 258 14.31 26.92 0.09
N ASN A 259 13.19 26.70 0.76
CA ASN A 259 12.32 27.79 1.21
C ASN A 259 13.18 28.84 1.94
N MET A 260 13.35 30.00 1.32
CA MET A 260 13.87 31.21 1.96
C MET A 260 12.78 31.88 2.79
#